data_AF-A0AAD4UTN2-F1
#
_entry.id   AF-A0AAD4UTN2-F1
#
_cell.length_a   1.000
_cell.length_b   1.000
_cell.length_c   1.000
_cell.angle_alpha   90.00
_cell.angle_beta   90.00
_cell.angle_gamma   90.00
#
_symmetry.space_group_name_H-M   'P 1'
#
loop_
_entity.id
_entity.type
_entity.pdbx_description
1 polymer ?
#
loop_
_entity_poly.entity_id
_entity_poly.type
_entity_poly.pdbx_seq_one_letter_code
_entity_poly.pdbx_strand_id
1 'polypeptide(L)'
;MFHQLVQQRKEEQLVEISNEVDKYLTNLFGSPFTKRFKLLNWWKGNESRYPILSKIAKDIFAIPSSTVASENAFSLGKRIVDPFRSSLTPKMVEALVCTSDWLRADEFCFY
;
A
#
# COMPACT_ATOMS: atom_id res chain seq x y z
N MET A 1 2.86 -14.96 47.58
CA MET A 1 1.82 -13.92 47.47
C MET A 1 2.35 -12.61 46.87
N PHE A 2 3.20 -11.82 47.56
CA PHE A 2 3.74 -10.57 46.99
C PHE A 2 4.58 -10.77 45.71
N HIS A 3 5.43 -11.79 45.68
CA HIS A 3 6.23 -12.12 44.49
C HIS A 3 5.37 -12.50 43.27
N GLN A 4 4.21 -13.12 43.48
CA GLN A 4 3.28 -13.46 42.39
C GLN A 4 2.62 -12.19 41.83
N LEU A 5 2.22 -11.25 42.68
CA LEU A 5 1.62 -9.99 42.24
C LEU A 5 2.61 -9.08 41.49
N VAL A 6 3.89 -9.11 41.85
CA VAL A 6 4.94 -8.38 41.11
C VAL A 6 5.17 -9.02 39.73
N GLN A 7 5.10 -10.35 39.66
CA GLN A 7 5.32 -11.06 38.40
C GLN A 7 4.13 -10.97 37.46
N GLN A 8 2.92 -11.03 38.00
CA GLN A 8 1.69 -10.80 37.26
C GLN A 8 1.63 -9.36 36.72
N ARG A 9 2.02 -8.34 37.51
CA ARG A 9 2.15 -6.96 37.01
C ARG A 9 3.21 -6.81 35.93
N LYS A 10 4.35 -7.52 36.02
CA LYS A 10 5.37 -7.50 34.96
C LYS A 10 4.87 -8.14 33.68
N GLU A 11 4.17 -9.27 33.77
CA GLU A 11 3.58 -9.94 32.61
C GLU A 11 2.47 -9.11 31.97
N GLU A 12 1.59 -8.51 32.78
CA GLU A 12 0.55 -7.57 32.31
C GLU A 12 1.16 -6.33 31.65
N GLN A 13 2.21 -5.74 32.24
CA GLN A 13 2.92 -4.61 31.63
C GLN A 13 3.69 -4.99 30.35
N LEU A 14 4.24 -6.19 30.26
CA LEU A 14 4.89 -6.68 29.03
C LEU A 14 3.86 -6.93 27.91
N VAL A 15 2.66 -7.36 28.25
CA VAL A 15 1.52 -7.48 27.31
C VAL A 15 1.03 -6.09 26.89
N GLU A 16 1.06 -5.11 27.79
CA GLU A 16 0.64 -3.73 27.57
C GLU A 16 1.65 -2.92 26.71
N ILE A 17 2.96 -3.21 26.78
CA ILE A 17 4.02 -2.56 25.98
C ILE A 17 4.36 -3.36 24.70
N SER A 18 3.45 -4.18 24.18
CA SER A 18 3.65 -4.79 22.86
C SER A 18 3.13 -3.84 21.78
N ASN A 19 4.02 -3.03 21.20
CA ASN A 19 3.69 -2.15 20.09
C ASN A 19 3.32 -2.97 18.83
N GLU A 20 2.66 -2.35 17.85
CA GLU A 20 2.22 -3.05 16.63
C GLU A 20 3.37 -3.71 15.86
N VAL A 21 4.57 -3.12 15.90
CA VAL A 21 5.77 -3.65 15.24
C VAL A 21 6.21 -4.95 15.88
N ASP A 22 6.31 -4.98 17.21
CA ASP A 22 6.66 -6.19 17.95
C ASP A 22 5.61 -7.29 17.72
N LYS A 23 4.32 -6.92 17.69
CA LYS A 23 3.23 -7.85 17.35
C LYS A 23 3.31 -8.38 15.92
N TYR A 24 3.79 -7.58 14.97
CA TYR A 24 3.98 -8.01 13.59
C TYR A 24 5.20 -8.94 13.47
N LEU A 25 6.32 -8.58 14.09
CA LEU A 25 7.58 -9.33 14.01
C LEU A 25 7.53 -10.67 14.77
N THR A 26 6.81 -10.73 15.87
CA THR A 26 6.70 -11.95 16.72
C THR A 26 5.69 -12.95 16.16
N ASN A 27 4.76 -12.49 15.32
CA ASN A 27 3.75 -13.36 14.73
C ASN A 27 4.39 -14.20 13.62
N LEU A 28 4.65 -15.49 13.88
CA LEU A 28 5.12 -16.41 12.85
C LEU A 28 4.05 -16.54 11.77
N PHE A 29 4.25 -15.84 10.65
CA PHE A 29 3.42 -15.98 9.47
C PHE A 29 3.47 -17.42 8.95
N GLY A 30 2.30 -18.01 8.70
CA GLY A 30 2.21 -19.21 7.86
C GLY A 30 2.71 -18.86 6.46
N SER A 31 3.93 -19.32 6.14
CA SER A 31 4.61 -19.28 4.84
C SER A 31 4.08 -18.23 3.84
N PRO A 32 4.73 -17.06 3.71
CA PRO A 32 4.38 -16.05 2.70
C PRO A 32 4.67 -16.51 1.25
N PHE A 33 5.18 -17.74 1.07
CA PHE A 33 5.62 -18.27 -0.22
C PHE A 33 4.52 -19.01 -1.01
N THR A 34 3.26 -18.78 -0.67
CA THR A 34 2.17 -19.28 -1.51
C THR A 34 2.15 -18.47 -2.80
N LYS A 35 2.22 -19.13 -3.96
CA LYS A 35 2.32 -18.54 -5.33
C LYS A 35 1.28 -17.46 -5.68
N ARG A 36 0.30 -17.20 -4.82
CA ARG A 36 -0.81 -16.24 -5.01
C ARG A 36 -1.02 -15.30 -3.81
N PHE A 37 -0.02 -15.12 -2.97
CA PHE A 37 -0.13 -14.21 -1.84
C PHE A 37 -0.28 -12.76 -2.31
N LYS A 38 -1.46 -12.18 -2.06
CA LYS A 38 -1.75 -10.77 -2.34
C LYS A 38 -1.43 -9.94 -1.09
N LEU A 39 -0.22 -9.36 -1.04
CA LEU A 39 0.28 -8.58 0.10
C LEU A 39 -0.68 -7.46 0.54
N LEU A 40 -1.20 -6.69 -0.41
CA LEU A 40 -2.17 -5.62 -0.13
C LEU A 40 -3.46 -6.15 0.51
N ASN A 41 -3.99 -7.27 0.01
CA ASN A 41 -5.19 -7.89 0.58
C ASN A 41 -4.93 -8.41 1.99
N TRP A 42 -3.71 -8.88 2.27
CA TRP A 42 -3.34 -9.31 3.61
C TRP A 42 -3.34 -8.12 4.59
N TRP A 43 -2.78 -6.98 4.20
CA TRP A 43 -2.84 -5.76 5.03
C TRP A 43 -4.26 -5.24 5.20
N LYS A 44 -5.11 -5.34 4.17
CA LYS A 44 -6.56 -5.04 4.25
C LYS A 44 -7.24 -5.89 5.33
N GLY A 45 -6.99 -7.20 5.32
CA GLY A 45 -7.59 -8.14 6.26
C GLY A 45 -7.10 -8.00 7.70
N ASN A 46 -5.94 -7.37 7.92
CA ASN A 46 -5.34 -7.20 9.24
C ASN A 46 -5.36 -5.74 9.74
N GLU A 47 -6.14 -4.86 9.11
CA GLU A 47 -6.23 -3.44 9.48
C GLU A 47 -6.71 -3.24 10.93
N SER A 48 -7.62 -4.09 11.43
CA SER A 48 -8.05 -4.07 12.83
C SER A 48 -6.97 -4.51 13.82
N ARG A 49 -6.06 -5.40 13.39
CA ARG A 49 -4.95 -5.92 14.20
C ARG A 49 -3.75 -4.97 14.21
N TYR A 50 -3.56 -4.24 13.12
CA TYR A 50 -2.43 -3.33 12.88
C TYR A 50 -2.92 -1.97 12.35
N PRO A 51 -3.68 -1.18 13.13
CA PRO A 51 -4.32 0.05 12.63
C PRO A 51 -3.34 1.15 12.21
N ILE A 52 -2.13 1.20 12.78
CA ILE A 52 -1.09 2.16 12.39
C ILE A 52 -0.23 1.58 11.27
N LEU A 53 0.27 0.35 11.45
CA LEU A 53 1.15 -0.29 10.47
C LEU A 53 0.47 -0.56 9.14
N SER A 54 -0.82 -0.87 9.11
CA SER A 54 -1.56 -1.06 7.85
C SER A 54 -1.62 0.23 7.02
N LYS A 55 -1.71 1.40 7.66
CA LYS A 55 -1.67 2.70 6.97
C LYS A 55 -0.28 2.96 6.38
N ILE A 56 0.77 2.75 7.18
CA ILE A 56 2.15 2.89 6.71
C ILE A 56 2.45 1.93 5.56
N ALA A 57 2.00 0.67 5.67
CA ALA A 57 2.15 -0.32 4.62
C ALA A 57 1.43 0.08 3.33
N LYS A 58 0.22 0.65 3.42
CA LYS A 58 -0.52 1.19 2.26
C LYS A 58 0.29 2.28 1.56
N ASP A 59 0.85 3.23 2.32
CA ASP A 59 1.66 4.32 1.75
C ASP A 59 2.95 3.81 1.10
N ILE A 60 3.65 2.87 1.74
CA ILE A 60 4.90 2.30 1.21
C ILE A 60 4.63 1.49 -0.07
N PHE A 61 3.58 0.68 -0.11
CA PHE A 61 3.28 -0.17 -1.26
C PHE A 61 2.57 0.55 -2.40
N ALA A 62 2.05 1.76 -2.17
CA ALA A 62 1.56 2.64 -3.24
C ALA A 62 2.71 3.20 -4.11
N ILE A 63 3.95 3.16 -3.61
CA ILE A 63 5.12 3.62 -4.36
C ILE A 63 5.40 2.61 -5.49
N PRO A 64 5.35 3.04 -6.77
CA PRO A 64 5.69 2.17 -7.87
C PRO A 64 7.16 1.76 -7.79
N SER A 65 7.44 0.46 -7.89
CA SER A 65 8.82 -0.06 -7.88
C SER A 65 9.61 0.30 -9.15
N SER A 66 8.97 0.86 -10.18
CA SER A 66 9.62 1.17 -11.47
C SER A 66 9.06 2.45 -12.11
N THR A 67 9.85 3.04 -13.01
CA THR A 67 9.46 4.17 -13.86
C THR A 67 8.56 3.75 -15.02
N VAL A 68 8.20 2.48 -15.17
CA VAL A 68 7.40 1.99 -16.31
C VAL A 68 6.04 2.70 -16.40
N ALA A 69 5.44 3.05 -15.26
CA ALA A 69 4.19 3.81 -15.24
C ALA A 69 4.36 5.22 -15.83
N SER A 70 5.43 5.93 -15.49
CA SER A 70 5.71 7.26 -16.04
C SER A 70 6.11 7.18 -17.51
N GLU A 71 6.91 6.19 -17.91
CA GLU A 71 7.25 5.94 -19.32
C GLU A 71 6.03 5.61 -20.19
N ASN A 72 5.07 4.85 -19.66
CA ASN A 72 3.80 4.59 -20.32
C ASN A 72 2.96 5.87 -20.45
N ALA A 73 2.86 6.68 -19.40
CA ALA A 73 2.18 7.97 -19.45
C ALA A 73 2.83 8.92 -20.49
N PHE A 74 4.16 8.98 -20.56
CA PHE A 74 4.87 9.76 -21.58
C PHE A 74 4.66 9.22 -22.99
N SER A 75 4.62 7.89 -23.16
CA SER A 75 4.37 7.25 -24.45
C SER A 75 2.93 7.49 -24.93
N LEU A 76 1.96 7.46 -24.02
CA LEU A 76 0.58 7.86 -24.29
C LEU A 76 0.49 9.34 -24.66
N GLY A 77 1.17 10.22 -23.91
CA GLY A 77 1.26 11.64 -24.22
C GLY A 77 1.79 11.89 -25.64
N LYS A 78 2.87 11.20 -26.04
CA LYS A 78 3.41 11.26 -27.41
C LYS A 78 2.41 10.80 -28.48
N ARG A 79 1.52 9.85 -28.17
CA ARG A 79 0.48 9.37 -29.09
C ARG A 79 -0.72 10.31 -29.18
N ILE A 80 -1.03 11.02 -28.08
CA ILE A 80 -2.10 12.03 -28.02
C ILE A 80 -1.66 13.31 -28.75
N VAL A 81 -0.39 13.68 -28.62
CA VAL A 81 0.24 14.80 -29.32
C VAL A 81 0.79 14.30 -30.66
N ASP A 82 -0.10 14.08 -31.62
CA ASP A 82 0.25 13.79 -33.01
C ASP A 82 0.47 15.11 -33.80
N PRO A 83 1.39 15.17 -34.79
CA PRO A 83 1.57 16.36 -35.63
C PRO A 83 0.28 16.92 -36.25
N PHE A 84 -0.72 16.08 -36.51
CA PHE A 84 -2.03 16.44 -37.03
C PHE A 84 -3.03 16.94 -35.95
N ARG A 85 -2.67 16.88 -34.66
CA ARG A 85 -3.46 17.35 -33.50
C ARG A 85 -2.68 18.37 -32.64
N SER A 86 -1.86 19.18 -33.27
CA SER A 86 -0.95 20.17 -32.65
C SER A 86 -1.62 21.38 -31.97
N SER A 87 -2.96 21.41 -31.86
CA SER A 87 -3.72 22.49 -31.20
C SER A 87 -4.07 22.20 -29.72
N LEU A 88 -3.65 21.07 -29.17
CA LEU A 88 -3.92 20.75 -27.76
C LEU A 88 -3.00 21.54 -26.84
N THR A 89 -3.59 22.22 -25.86
CA THR A 89 -2.82 22.87 -24.80
C THR A 89 -2.22 21.81 -23.88
N PRO A 90 -1.08 22.08 -23.21
CA PRO A 90 -0.48 21.16 -22.25
C PRO A 90 -1.47 20.66 -21.18
N LYS A 91 -2.36 21.54 -20.72
CA LYS A 91 -3.45 21.21 -19.77
C LYS A 91 -4.42 20.16 -20.32
N MET A 92 -4.76 20.25 -21.61
CA MET A 92 -5.65 19.29 -22.25
C MET A 92 -4.97 17.93 -22.42
N VAL A 93 -3.66 17.92 -22.73
CA VAL A 93 -2.88 16.68 -22.83
C VAL A 93 -2.80 15.99 -21.46
N GLU A 94 -2.51 16.74 -20.39
CA GLU A 94 -2.52 16.22 -19.02
C GLU A 94 -3.87 15.62 -18.66
N ALA A 95 -4.97 16.35 -18.89
CA ALA A 95 -6.32 15.86 -18.63
C ALA A 95 -6.63 14.55 -19.38
N LEU A 96 -6.23 14.43 -20.65
CA LEU A 96 -6.43 13.22 -21.45
C LEU A 96 -5.60 12.04 -20.96
N VAL A 97 -4.34 12.27 -20.56
CA VAL A 97 -3.47 11.21 -20.01
C VAL A 97 -4.01 10.74 -18.66
N CYS A 98 -4.34 11.65 -17.75
CA CYS A 98 -4.87 11.31 -16.41
C CYS A 98 -6.23 10.59 -16.50
N THR A 99 -7.16 11.08 -17.32
CA THR A 99 -8.47 10.43 -17.49
C THR A 99 -8.35 9.05 -18.12
N SER A 100 -7.45 8.88 -19.09
CA SER A 100 -7.15 7.57 -19.69
C SER A 100 -6.56 6.60 -18.66
N ASP A 101 -5.64 7.06 -17.81
CA ASP A 101 -5.07 6.26 -16.74
C ASP A 101 -6.13 5.84 -15.70
N TRP A 102 -6.97 6.78 -15.25
CA TRP A 102 -8.06 6.51 -14.30
C TRP A 102 -9.11 5.55 -14.84
N LEU A 103 -9.48 5.65 -16.11
CA LEU A 103 -10.42 4.73 -16.75
C LEU A 103 -9.83 3.32 -16.93
N ARG A 104 -8.50 3.19 -16.96
CA ARG A 104 -7.78 1.92 -17.14
C ARG A 104 -7.35 1.29 -15.82
N ALA A 105 -7.41 2.03 -14.72
CA ALA A 105 -7.23 1.50 -13.38
C ALA A 105 -8.42 0.57 -13.06
N ASP A 106 -8.32 -0.69 -13.50
CA ASP A 106 -9.20 -1.77 -13.05
C ASP A 106 -8.97 -1.94 -11.53
N GLU A 107 -9.98 -1.58 -10.74
CA GLU A 107 -10.05 -1.59 -9.27
C GLU A 107 -8.70 -1.68 -8.52
N PHE A 108 -8.06 -0.53 -8.29
CA PHE A 108 -7.40 -0.34 -6.99
C PHE A 108 -8.45 0.06 -5.96
N CYS A 109 -9.37 -0.86 -5.65
CA CYS A 109 -10.39 -0.66 -4.62
C CYS A 109 -9.80 -0.89 -3.22
N PHE A 110 -9.25 0.18 -2.67
CA PHE A 110 -9.25 0.45 -1.23
C PHE A 110 -10.28 1.51 -0.85
N TYR A 111 -11.50 1.40 -1.39
CA TYR A 111 -12.73 1.83 -0.74
C TYR A 111 -13.73 0.67 -0.78
#